data_AF-A0A536GW60-F1
#
_entry.id   AF-A0A536GW60-F1
#
_cell.length_a   1.000
_cell.length_b   1.000
_cell.length_c   1.000
_cell.angle_alpha   90.00
_cell.angle_beta   90.00
_cell.angle_gamma   90.00
#
_symmetry.space_group_name_H-M   'P 1'
#
loop_
_entity.id
_entity.type
_entity.pdbx_description
1 polymer ?
#
loop_
_entity_poly.entity_id
_entity_poly.type
_entity_poly.pdbx_seq_one_letter_code
_entity_poly.pdbx_strand_id
1 'polypeptide(L)'
;MVSRRQAFLAHLINLLLGPPTTTCGRKQIFLIRWATLGSVGGPVYALNLFDIADREEYLAYSRRSVGEVERHGGRVVALGRFSESVDGDVEPRQVLILVEWNSREAFESYRDDPYLEDLHEHRERGTSRYVWQLFDRLPDLRPLLKGPAPQR
;
A
#
# COMPACT_ATOMS: atom_id res chain seq x y z
N MET A 1 46.03 11.36 6.06
CA MET A 1 45.17 12.54 6.29
C MET A 1 43.84 12.05 6.85
N VAL A 2 43.55 12.36 8.12
CA VAL A 2 42.27 12.03 8.79
C VAL A 2 41.85 13.30 9.53
N SER A 3 40.64 13.79 9.27
CA SER A 3 40.04 14.97 9.93
C SER A 3 38.71 14.52 10.55
N ARG A 4 38.61 14.33 11.87
CA ARG A 4 38.13 15.29 12.91
C ARG A 4 36.77 15.91 12.55
N ARG A 5 35.63 15.33 13.00
CA ARG A 5 34.92 15.51 14.31
C ARG A 5 34.39 16.93 14.58
N GLN A 6 33.06 17.04 14.72
CA GLN A 6 32.26 17.77 15.75
C GLN A 6 30.76 17.71 15.34
N ALA A 7 29.71 17.64 16.17
CA ALA A 7 29.48 17.34 17.59
C ALA A 7 28.01 17.76 17.90
N PHE A 8 27.19 16.90 18.55
CA PHE A 8 26.21 17.19 19.64
C PHE A 8 25.04 18.19 19.38
N LEU A 9 23.84 18.20 19.98
CA LEU A 9 23.09 17.48 21.03
C LEU A 9 21.69 18.15 21.09
N ALA A 10 20.58 17.43 21.28
CA ALA A 10 19.43 17.92 22.05
C ALA A 10 18.50 16.75 22.48
N HIS A 11 18.54 16.45 23.77
CA HIS A 11 17.66 15.53 24.50
C HIS A 11 17.04 16.34 25.66
N LEU A 12 15.76 16.06 25.96
CA LEU A 12 14.94 16.50 27.12
C LEU A 12 14.46 17.96 27.24
N ILE A 13 13.13 18.09 27.16
CA ILE A 13 12.34 18.87 28.13
C ILE A 13 11.66 17.87 29.08
N ASN A 14 11.83 18.16 30.38
CA ASN A 14 11.42 17.45 31.59
C ASN A 14 9.90 17.24 31.73
N LEU A 15 9.42 16.17 32.37
CA LEU A 15 9.40 15.96 33.83
C LEU A 15 8.67 17.09 34.58
N LEU A 16 7.33 17.04 34.55
CA LEU A 16 6.46 17.51 35.62
C LEU A 16 5.35 16.48 35.75
N LEU A 17 5.45 15.67 36.81
CA LEU A 17 4.46 14.87 37.55
C LEU A 17 5.15 13.58 38.02
N GLY A 18 5.45 13.55 39.32
CA GLY A 18 6.11 12.44 40.01
C GLY A 18 5.25 11.16 40.09
N PRO A 19 5.80 10.08 40.65
CA PRO A 19 5.23 8.74 40.53
C PRO A 19 4.16 8.48 41.60
N PRO A 20 3.11 7.69 41.29
CA PRO A 20 2.41 6.94 42.32
C PRO A 20 2.79 5.47 42.32
N THR A 21 2.98 5.01 43.55
CA THR A 21 3.14 3.67 44.10
C THR A 21 2.13 2.64 43.59
N THR A 22 2.59 1.39 43.58
CA THR A 22 1.90 0.09 43.61
C THR A 22 0.39 0.13 43.88
N THR A 23 -0.43 -0.52 43.04
CA THR A 23 -1.44 -1.55 43.43
C THR A 23 -2.06 -2.22 42.20
N CYS A 24 -2.08 -3.56 42.26
CA CYS A 24 -2.98 -4.55 41.68
C CYS A 24 -4.28 -4.05 40.98
N GLY A 25 -4.57 -4.63 39.81
CA GLY A 25 -5.96 -4.82 39.33
C GLY A 25 -6.35 -4.05 38.05
N ARG A 26 -6.92 -4.81 37.08
CA ARG A 26 -7.55 -4.36 35.81
C ARG A 26 -6.63 -3.95 34.65
N LYS A 27 -5.93 -4.93 34.09
CA LYS A 27 -5.55 -4.94 32.66
C LYS A 27 -6.57 -5.75 31.85
N GLN A 28 -7.82 -5.31 31.82
CA GLN A 28 -8.84 -5.96 30.99
C GLN A 28 -9.97 -4.96 30.77
N ILE A 29 -9.85 -4.08 29.78
CA ILE A 29 -10.94 -3.27 29.18
C ILE A 29 -10.49 -2.53 27.89
N PHE A 30 -9.20 -2.35 27.63
CA PHE A 30 -8.73 -1.64 26.41
C PHE A 30 -8.67 -2.48 25.11
N LEU A 31 -9.16 -3.73 25.11
CA LEU A 31 -9.06 -4.63 23.94
C LEU A 31 -10.33 -4.77 23.09
N ILE A 32 -11.45 -4.12 23.43
CA ILE A 32 -12.77 -4.42 22.82
C ILE A 32 -13.35 -3.25 21.99
N ARG A 33 -12.50 -2.44 21.35
CA ARG A 33 -12.99 -1.38 20.43
C ARG A 33 -12.35 -1.34 19.04
N TRP A 34 -11.66 -2.42 18.65
CA TRP A 34 -11.02 -2.54 17.32
C TRP A 34 -11.67 -3.59 16.41
N ALA A 35 -12.76 -4.22 16.85
CA ALA A 35 -13.31 -5.40 16.17
C ALA A 35 -14.50 -5.11 15.23
N THR A 36 -14.82 -3.85 14.91
CA THR A 36 -16.07 -3.53 14.18
C THR A 36 -15.95 -2.63 12.95
N LEU A 37 -14.76 -2.30 12.46
CA LEU A 37 -14.59 -1.66 11.14
C LEU A 37 -13.41 -2.33 10.43
N GLY A 38 -13.64 -2.81 9.21
CA GLY A 38 -12.59 -3.39 8.37
C GLY A 38 -11.37 -2.47 8.29
N SER A 39 -10.19 -3.08 8.40
CA SER A 39 -8.84 -2.54 8.20
C SER A 39 -8.76 -1.15 7.55
N VAL A 40 -8.80 -0.07 8.34
CA VAL A 40 -8.50 1.29 7.86
C VAL A 40 -7.00 1.58 7.96
N GLY A 41 -6.14 0.66 7.51
CA GLY A 41 -4.69 0.91 7.56
C GLY A 41 -3.76 -0.30 7.35
N GLY A 42 -4.30 -1.48 7.08
CA GLY A 42 -3.49 -2.63 6.68
C GLY A 42 -3.00 -2.55 5.23
N PRO A 43 -2.03 -3.41 4.84
CA PRO A 43 -1.54 -3.47 3.47
C PRO A 43 -2.66 -3.75 2.46
N VAL A 44 -2.50 -3.22 1.25
CA VAL A 44 -3.44 -3.46 0.14
C VAL A 44 -2.69 -3.98 -1.09
N TYR A 45 -3.37 -4.80 -1.88
CA TYR A 45 -2.93 -5.16 -3.21
C TYR A 45 -3.62 -4.30 -4.26
N ALA A 46 -2.85 -3.68 -5.14
CA ALA A 46 -3.34 -3.04 -6.35
C ALA A 46 -3.15 -3.98 -7.54
N LEU A 47 -4.25 -4.47 -8.08
CA LEU A 47 -4.30 -5.18 -9.35
C LEU A 47 -4.45 -4.15 -10.48
N ASN A 48 -3.48 -4.17 -11.39
CA ASN A 48 -3.49 -3.36 -12.60
C ASN A 48 -3.58 -4.30 -13.80
N LEU A 49 -4.63 -4.12 -14.61
CA LEU A 49 -4.80 -4.83 -15.87
C LEU A 49 -4.98 -3.80 -16.97
N PHE A 50 -4.20 -3.88 -18.04
CA PHE A 50 -4.32 -2.94 -19.17
C PHE A 50 -3.71 -3.50 -20.45
N ASP A 51 -3.98 -2.82 -21.56
CA ASP A 51 -3.26 -3.02 -22.82
C ASP A 51 -2.29 -1.89 -23.08
N ILE A 52 -1.23 -2.20 -23.83
CA ILE A 52 -0.28 -1.20 -24.29
C ILE A 52 -0.90 -0.47 -25.47
N ALA A 53 -1.21 0.81 -25.29
CA ALA A 53 -1.72 1.69 -26.34
C ALA A 53 -0.59 2.36 -27.12
N ASP A 54 0.44 2.83 -26.41
CA ASP A 54 1.64 3.43 -26.97
C ASP A 54 2.88 2.89 -26.23
N ARG A 55 3.81 2.30 -27.00
CA ARG A 55 5.01 1.66 -26.45
C ARG A 55 6.04 2.66 -25.93
N GLU A 56 6.17 3.82 -26.58
CA GLU A 56 7.16 4.83 -26.21
C GLU A 56 6.74 5.52 -24.92
N GLU A 57 5.46 5.90 -24.83
CA GLU A 57 4.85 6.46 -23.62
C GLU A 57 4.93 5.48 -22.45
N TYR A 58 4.55 4.22 -22.66
CA TYR A 58 4.61 3.22 -21.60
C TYR A 58 6.05 2.92 -21.16
N LEU A 59 7.02 2.95 -22.07
CA LEU A 59 8.44 2.79 -21.73
C LEU A 59 8.98 3.98 -20.93
N ALA A 60 8.53 5.21 -21.24
CA ALA A 60 8.87 6.40 -20.47
C ALA A 60 8.32 6.28 -19.03
N TYR A 61 7.08 5.82 -18.87
CA TYR A 61 6.48 5.51 -17.57
C TYR A 61 7.26 4.41 -16.82
N SER A 62 7.51 3.26 -17.47
CA SER A 62 8.04 2.07 -16.80
C SER A 62 9.44 2.28 -16.20
N ARG A 63 10.27 3.12 -16.85
CA ARG A 63 11.65 3.40 -16.41
C ARG A 63 11.73 4.09 -15.05
N ARG A 64 10.75 4.94 -14.71
CA ARG A 64 10.70 5.71 -13.45
C ARG A 64 9.78 5.08 -12.42
N SER A 65 8.67 4.51 -12.87
CA SER A 65 7.57 4.05 -12.00
C SER A 65 7.98 3.12 -10.86
N VAL A 66 8.92 2.19 -11.09
CA VAL A 66 9.34 1.23 -10.05
C VAL A 66 9.96 1.93 -8.84
N GLY A 67 10.83 2.92 -9.08
CA GLY A 67 11.46 3.67 -8.00
C GLY A 67 10.45 4.50 -7.21
N GLU A 68 9.49 5.11 -7.89
CA GLU A 68 8.43 5.88 -7.23
C GLU A 68 7.47 4.99 -6.44
N VAL A 69 7.11 3.81 -6.97
CA VAL A 69 6.34 2.81 -6.21
C VAL A 69 7.05 2.45 -4.91
N GLU A 70 8.35 2.14 -4.96
CA GLU A 70 9.12 1.82 -3.76
C GLU A 70 9.22 2.98 -2.76
N ARG A 71 9.43 4.21 -3.25
CA ARG A 71 9.50 5.43 -2.42
C ARG A 71 8.22 5.68 -1.65
N HIS A 72 7.08 5.33 -2.22
CA HIS A 72 5.76 5.45 -1.59
C HIS A 72 5.34 4.21 -0.80
N GLY A 73 6.25 3.26 -0.55
CA GLY A 73 5.97 2.07 0.25
C GLY A 73 5.18 0.99 -0.49
N GLY A 74 5.23 1.02 -1.82
CA GLY A 74 4.75 -0.03 -2.69
C GLY A 74 5.87 -1.02 -3.07
N ARG A 75 5.47 -2.21 -3.52
CA ARG A 75 6.37 -3.26 -4.00
C ARG A 75 5.69 -4.06 -5.10
N VAL A 76 6.33 -4.16 -6.26
CA VAL A 76 5.84 -5.04 -7.34
C VAL A 76 5.97 -6.50 -6.89
N VAL A 77 4.85 -7.22 -6.87
CA VAL A 77 4.76 -8.63 -6.46
C VAL A 77 4.78 -9.56 -7.67
N ALA A 78 4.08 -9.17 -8.74
CA ALA A 78 3.99 -9.94 -9.96
C ALA A 78 3.84 -9.03 -11.18
N LEU A 79 4.41 -9.49 -12.29
CA LEU A 79 4.25 -8.92 -13.63
C LEU A 79 3.98 -10.09 -14.59
N GLY A 80 2.94 -9.98 -15.39
CA GLY A 80 2.52 -11.05 -16.29
C GLY A 80 2.01 -10.52 -17.63
N ARG A 81 2.12 -11.38 -18.65
CA ARG A 81 1.43 -11.22 -19.93
C ARG A 81 0.27 -12.21 -19.97
N PHE A 82 -0.89 -11.79 -20.42
CA PHE A 82 -2.02 -12.70 -20.62
C PHE A 82 -1.67 -13.80 -21.64
N SER A 83 -2.09 -15.03 -21.32
CA SER A 83 -1.85 -16.23 -22.13
C SER A 83 -3.17 -16.86 -22.58
N GLU A 84 -4.05 -17.17 -21.64
CA GLU A 84 -5.34 -17.79 -21.91
C GLU A 84 -6.33 -17.52 -20.75
N SER A 85 -7.62 -17.66 -21.04
CA SER A 85 -8.68 -17.72 -20.03
C SER A 85 -9.04 -19.19 -19.80
N VAL A 86 -8.75 -19.70 -18.60
CA VAL A 86 -9.07 -21.09 -18.22
C VAL A 86 -10.55 -21.25 -17.88
N ASP A 87 -11.14 -20.25 -17.22
CA ASP A 87 -12.56 -20.18 -16.84
C ASP A 87 -12.96 -18.70 -16.60
N GLY A 88 -14.26 -18.41 -16.67
CA GLY A 88 -14.83 -17.08 -16.45
C GLY A 88 -14.93 -16.20 -17.71
N ASP A 89 -15.88 -15.27 -17.67
CA ASP A 89 -16.17 -14.33 -18.77
C ASP A 89 -15.72 -12.90 -18.39
N VAL A 90 -14.40 -12.70 -18.44
CA VAL A 90 -13.78 -11.40 -18.25
C VAL A 90 -12.93 -11.10 -19.47
N GLU A 91 -13.25 -9.99 -20.15
CA GLU A 91 -12.44 -9.50 -21.28
C GLU A 91 -10.97 -9.36 -20.84
N PRO A 92 -10.01 -10.06 -21.47
CA PRO A 92 -8.64 -10.06 -21.00
C PRO A 92 -7.90 -8.77 -21.36
N ARG A 93 -6.91 -8.44 -20.53
CA ARG A 93 -5.94 -7.37 -20.77
C ARG A 93 -4.58 -7.98 -21.06
N GLN A 94 -3.78 -7.35 -21.90
CA GLN A 94 -2.46 -7.86 -22.28
C GLN A 94 -1.50 -7.99 -21.10
N VAL A 95 -1.56 -7.06 -20.14
CA VAL A 95 -0.60 -6.93 -19.04
C VAL A 95 -1.30 -7.03 -17.69
N LEU A 96 -0.68 -7.77 -16.76
CA LEU A 96 -0.99 -7.79 -15.34
C LEU A 96 0.17 -7.24 -14.53
N ILE A 97 -0.12 -6.32 -13.60
CA ILE A 97 0.82 -5.92 -12.54
C ILE A 97 0.10 -6.01 -11.20
N LEU A 98 0.68 -6.76 -10.27
CA LEU A 98 0.25 -6.80 -8.87
C LEU A 98 1.26 -6.03 -8.02
N VAL A 99 0.80 -4.97 -7.35
CA VAL A 99 1.62 -4.18 -6.42
C VAL A 99 1.05 -4.33 -5.02
N GLU A 100 1.90 -4.64 -4.05
CA GLU A 100 1.56 -4.57 -2.63
C GLU A 100 1.94 -3.20 -2.09
N TRP A 101 1.05 -2.56 -1.36
CA TRP A 101 1.28 -1.29 -0.68
C TRP A 101 1.22 -1.52 0.82
N ASN A 102 2.13 -0.88 1.56
CA ASN A 102 2.18 -1.00 3.03
C ASN A 102 0.86 -0.59 3.70
N SER A 103 0.12 0.34 3.10
CA SER A 103 -1.23 0.73 3.50
C SER A 103 -2.00 1.36 2.34
N ARG A 104 -3.28 1.65 2.55
CA ARG A 104 -4.10 2.43 1.62
C ARG A 104 -3.56 3.86 1.44
N GLU A 105 -3.09 4.48 2.51
CA GLU A 105 -2.52 5.82 2.48
C GLU A 105 -1.22 5.85 1.67
N ALA A 106 -0.42 4.76 1.71
CA ALA A 106 0.78 4.62 0.89
C ALA A 106 0.42 4.63 -0.61
N PHE A 107 -0.59 3.84 -1.00
CA PHE A 107 -1.14 3.83 -2.35
C PHE A 107 -1.67 5.21 -2.78
N GLU A 108 -2.47 5.85 -1.94
CA GLU A 108 -3.04 7.17 -2.21
C GLU A 108 -1.94 8.22 -2.37
N SER A 109 -0.89 8.15 -1.54
CA SER A 109 0.25 9.05 -1.65
C SER A 109 0.97 8.94 -2.99
N TYR A 110 1.07 7.75 -3.60
CA TYR A 110 1.67 7.58 -4.93
C TYR A 110 0.73 8.08 -6.04
N ARG A 111 -0.56 7.76 -5.92
CA ARG A 111 -1.57 8.13 -6.92
C ARG A 111 -1.75 9.64 -6.99
N ASP A 112 -1.75 10.30 -5.84
CA ASP A 112 -2.13 11.70 -5.69
C ASP A 112 -0.90 12.62 -5.53
N ASP A 113 0.33 12.11 -5.71
CA ASP A 113 1.54 12.93 -5.65
C ASP A 113 1.61 13.90 -6.84
N PRO A 114 1.54 15.23 -6.63
CA PRO A 114 1.67 16.21 -7.71
C PRO A 114 3.03 16.17 -8.41
N TYR A 115 4.10 15.69 -7.76
CA TYR A 115 5.41 15.53 -8.39
C TYR A 115 5.47 14.36 -9.38
N LEU A 116 4.44 13.51 -9.40
CA LEU A 116 4.31 12.37 -10.31
C LEU A 116 3.31 12.62 -11.44
N GLU A 117 2.76 13.84 -11.57
CA GLU A 117 1.78 14.17 -12.63
C GLU A 117 2.32 13.82 -14.03
N ASP A 118 3.55 14.24 -14.35
CA ASP A 118 4.20 13.95 -15.64
C ASP A 118 4.38 12.45 -15.89
N LEU A 119 4.68 11.69 -14.82
CA LEU A 119 4.80 10.25 -14.86
C LEU A 119 3.45 9.57 -15.11
N HIS A 120 2.39 10.03 -14.44
CA HIS A 120 1.03 9.49 -14.57
C HIS A 120 0.45 9.76 -15.96
N GLU A 121 0.77 10.91 -16.56
CA GLU A 121 0.40 11.20 -17.94
C GLU A 121 0.98 10.16 -18.93
N HIS A 122 2.24 9.76 -18.77
CA HIS A 122 2.84 8.71 -19.59
C HIS A 122 2.11 7.36 -19.45
N ARG A 123 1.62 7.03 -18.23
CA ARG A 123 0.78 5.84 -18.01
C ARG A 123 -0.52 5.94 -18.78
N GLU A 124 -1.19 7.09 -18.69
CA GLU A 124 -2.50 7.30 -19.32
C GLU A 124 -2.42 7.27 -20.85
N ARG A 125 -1.40 7.90 -21.44
CA ARG A 125 -1.15 7.83 -22.89
C ARG A 125 -0.64 6.45 -23.33
N GLY A 126 0.17 5.80 -22.50
CA GLY A 126 0.78 4.50 -22.82
C GLY A 126 -0.15 3.30 -22.69
N THR A 127 -1.32 3.46 -22.06
CA THR A 127 -2.22 2.34 -21.75
C THR A 127 -3.65 2.56 -22.26
N SER A 128 -4.38 1.45 -22.41
CA SER A 128 -5.82 1.48 -22.71
C SER A 128 -6.55 0.34 -21.98
N ARG A 129 -7.89 0.42 -21.93
CA ARG A 129 -8.78 -0.52 -21.22
C ARG A 129 -8.33 -0.83 -19.78
N TYR A 130 -7.74 0.19 -19.12
CA TYR A 130 -7.12 0.09 -17.81
C TYR A 130 -8.14 -0.26 -16.72
N VAL A 131 -7.79 -1.24 -15.90
CA VAL A 131 -8.52 -1.65 -14.70
C VAL A 131 -7.56 -1.53 -13.54
N TRP A 132 -7.97 -0.75 -12.54
CA TRP A 132 -7.22 -0.54 -11.30
C TRP A 132 -8.10 -0.90 -10.11
N GLN A 133 -7.79 -1.99 -9.44
CA GLN A 133 -8.59 -2.51 -8.33
C GLN A 133 -7.74 -2.70 -7.09
N LEU A 134 -8.30 -2.33 -5.93
CA LEU A 134 -7.66 -2.53 -4.63
C LEU A 134 -8.32 -3.69 -3.88
N PHE A 135 -7.49 -4.50 -3.24
CA PHE A 135 -7.90 -5.59 -2.38
C PHE A 135 -7.18 -5.46 -1.04
N ASP A 136 -7.90 -5.55 0.07
CA ASP A 136 -7.26 -5.61 1.39
C ASP A 136 -6.43 -6.90 1.49
N ARG A 137 -5.21 -6.81 2.03
CA ARG A 137 -4.41 -7.99 2.27
C ARG A 137 -5.04 -8.81 3.39
N LEU A 138 -5.42 -10.04 3.06
CA LEU A 138 -5.91 -11.00 4.02
C LEU A 138 -4.80 -11.97 4.45
N PRO A 139 -4.64 -12.26 5.76
CA PRO A 139 -3.72 -13.30 6.22
C PRO A 139 -4.25 -14.71 5.89
N ASP A 140 -5.57 -14.86 5.79
CA ASP A 140 -6.30 -16.07 5.40
C ASP A 140 -7.76 -15.73 5.06
N LEU A 141 -8.56 -16.72 4.64
CA LEU A 141 -9.94 -16.51 4.19
C LEU A 141 -10.98 -16.37 5.32
N ARG A 142 -10.63 -16.65 6.59
CA ARG A 142 -11.60 -16.65 7.70
C ARG A 142 -12.36 -15.33 7.84
N PRO A 143 -11.77 -14.13 7.64
CA PRO A 143 -12.50 -12.86 7.72
C PRO A 143 -13.68 -12.76 6.75
N LEU A 144 -13.57 -13.36 5.55
CA LEU A 144 -14.65 -13.36 4.56
C LEU A 144 -15.69 -14.45 4.84
N LEU A 145 -15.27 -15.58 5.39
CA LEU A 145 -16.13 -16.76 5.56
C LEU A 145 -16.93 -16.74 6.86
N LYS A 146 -16.45 -16.08 7.91
CA LYS A 146 -17.07 -16.13 9.24
C LYS A 146 -17.93 -14.92 9.59
N GLY A 147 -17.93 -13.90 8.73
CA GLY A 147 -18.62 -12.63 8.97
C GLY A 147 -18.18 -11.94 10.27
N PRO A 148 -18.68 -10.72 10.54
CA PRO A 148 -18.62 -10.19 11.89
C PRO A 148 -19.45 -11.10 12.82
N ALA A 149 -18.94 -11.37 14.03
CA ALA A 149 -19.71 -12.11 15.03
C ALA A 149 -21.07 -11.41 15.25
N PRO A 150 -22.17 -12.17 15.43
CA PRO A 150 -23.47 -11.57 15.73
C PRO A 150 -23.35 -10.70 16.99
N GLN A 151 -23.80 -9.45 16.90
CA GLN A 151 -23.94 -8.57 18.05
C GLN A 151 -25.01 -9.19 18.95
N ARG A 152 -24.59 -9.73 20.10
CA ARG A 152 -25.48 -10.19 21.17
C ARG A 152 -25.79 -9.04 22.12
#